data_AF-K0S0B5-F1
#
_entry.id   AF-K0S0B5-F1
#
_cell.length_a   1.000
_cell.length_b   1.000
_cell.length_c   1.000
_cell.angle_alpha   90.00
_cell.angle_beta   90.00
_cell.angle_gamma   90.00
#
_symmetry.space_group_name_H-M   'P 1'
#
loop_
_entity.id
_entity.type
_entity.pdbx_description
1 polymer ?
#
loop_
_entity_poly.entity_id
_entity_poly.type
_entity_poly.pdbx_seq_one_letter_code
_entity_poly.pdbx_strand_id
1 'polypeptide(L)'
;MTDVQLNVGLQVIGGHAFRDCTALRSVTIPSTVTELGQSAFHGCSSLSEAIFRGGERLLEQEFFARGLFSRERGLLNQGKLDNILYDEDGGFPFRECPLSAVKISISWAVSERMARLTSECKVSVEERIRNLPCLELMQDGNVLAGFPLVRREPDNEAEDDFDGEDGDSFIQDTNLATARSVYEVLQLIAFHELKESSILIELAVWKSKINVDRAGADCRVAIPGPAKSLIMEYCGFTGFLRPAMEGA
;
A
#
# COMPACT_ATOMS: atom_id res chain seq x y z
N MET A 1 -14.86 23.11 -12.58
CA MET A 1 -15.03 21.65 -12.41
C MET A 1 -14.11 21.25 -11.27
N THR A 2 -14.65 20.81 -10.14
CA THR A 2 -13.85 20.57 -8.93
C THR A 2 -13.31 19.15 -8.84
N ASP A 3 -14.03 18.18 -9.41
CA ASP A 3 -13.72 16.76 -9.30
C ASP A 3 -14.00 16.08 -10.63
N VAL A 4 -13.10 15.18 -11.06
CA VAL A 4 -13.25 14.36 -12.27
C VAL A 4 -13.27 12.90 -11.88
N GLN A 5 -14.40 12.23 -12.15
CA GLN A 5 -14.55 10.78 -12.07
C GLN A 5 -14.59 10.22 -13.48
N LEU A 6 -13.58 9.41 -13.83
CA LEU A 6 -13.49 8.78 -15.15
C LEU A 6 -14.17 7.41 -15.13
N ASN A 7 -14.83 7.07 -16.24
CA ASN A 7 -15.60 5.83 -16.35
C ASN A 7 -14.73 4.57 -16.33
N VAL A 8 -15.26 3.51 -15.72
CA VAL A 8 -14.67 2.17 -15.74
C VAL A 8 -14.75 1.63 -17.17
N GLY A 9 -13.60 1.56 -17.84
CA GLY A 9 -13.50 1.25 -19.28
C GLY A 9 -12.64 2.25 -20.07
N LEU A 10 -12.31 3.40 -19.48
CA LEU A 10 -11.34 4.32 -20.06
C LEU A 10 -9.95 3.69 -19.99
N GLN A 11 -9.29 3.56 -21.14
CA GLN A 11 -7.94 2.97 -21.25
C GLN A 11 -6.85 4.02 -21.36
N VAL A 12 -7.13 5.12 -22.06
CA VAL A 12 -6.15 6.16 -22.38
C VAL A 12 -6.72 7.51 -21.99
N ILE A 13 -5.96 8.30 -21.23
CA ILE A 13 -6.19 9.75 -21.10
C ILE A 13 -5.24 10.42 -22.08
N GLY A 14 -5.79 11.07 -23.11
CA GLY A 14 -4.97 11.70 -24.14
C GLY A 14 -4.10 12.84 -23.60
N GLY A 15 -3.03 13.17 -24.34
CA GLY A 15 -2.19 14.31 -24.04
C GLY A 15 -3.01 15.60 -23.93
N HIS A 16 -2.67 16.44 -22.95
CA HIS A 16 -3.34 17.71 -22.65
C HIS A 16 -4.86 17.64 -22.35
N ALA A 17 -5.45 16.47 -22.09
CA ALA A 17 -6.90 16.31 -21.93
C ALA A 17 -7.57 17.24 -20.88
N PHE A 18 -6.86 17.54 -19.80
CA PHE A 18 -7.29 18.41 -18.70
C PHE A 18 -6.29 19.54 -18.45
N ARG A 19 -5.52 19.95 -19.48
CA ARG A 19 -4.57 21.06 -19.36
C ARG A 19 -5.26 22.34 -18.89
N ASP A 20 -4.60 23.08 -17.99
CA ASP A 20 -5.04 24.36 -17.42
C ASP A 20 -6.42 24.31 -16.74
N CYS A 21 -6.85 23.13 -16.29
CA CYS A 21 -8.05 22.98 -15.47
C CYS A 21 -7.80 23.48 -14.03
N THR A 22 -7.63 24.80 -13.88
CA THR A 22 -7.30 25.47 -12.61
C THR A 22 -8.32 25.28 -11.49
N ALA A 23 -9.55 24.86 -11.81
CA ALA A 23 -10.57 24.57 -10.81
C ALA A 23 -10.55 23.12 -10.29
N LEU A 24 -9.82 22.22 -10.97
CA LEU A 24 -9.77 20.79 -10.66
C LEU A 24 -8.98 20.58 -9.36
N ARG A 25 -9.62 19.96 -8.36
CA ARG A 25 -9.04 19.71 -7.03
C ARG A 25 -8.61 18.28 -6.83
N SER A 26 -9.42 17.35 -7.33
CA SER A 26 -9.15 15.92 -7.24
C SER A 26 -9.36 15.23 -8.59
N VAL A 27 -8.55 14.20 -8.86
CA VAL A 27 -8.75 13.29 -10.00
C VAL A 27 -8.69 11.85 -9.53
N THR A 28 -9.69 11.05 -9.94
CA THR A 28 -9.69 9.60 -9.72
C THR A 28 -9.47 8.87 -11.05
N ILE A 29 -8.31 8.22 -11.17
CA ILE A 29 -7.88 7.44 -12.32
C ILE A 29 -8.31 5.96 -12.12
N PRO A 30 -9.19 5.41 -12.96
CA PRO A 30 -9.71 4.06 -12.81
C PRO A 30 -8.64 3.01 -13.15
N SER A 31 -8.82 1.78 -12.68
CA SER A 31 -7.86 0.68 -12.87
C SER A 31 -7.68 0.25 -14.33
N THR A 32 -8.60 0.65 -15.20
CA THR A 32 -8.58 0.37 -16.64
C THR A 32 -7.62 1.26 -17.42
N VAL A 33 -7.22 2.41 -16.86
CA VAL A 33 -6.30 3.33 -17.53
C VAL A 33 -4.91 2.72 -17.52
N THR A 34 -4.35 2.56 -18.72
CA THR A 34 -3.00 2.03 -18.96
C THR A 34 -2.03 3.11 -19.42
N GLU A 35 -2.53 4.28 -19.81
CA GLU A 35 -1.71 5.34 -20.39
C GLU A 35 -2.27 6.71 -20.01
N LEU A 36 -1.39 7.57 -19.49
CA LEU A 36 -1.62 9.00 -19.32
C LEU A 36 -0.74 9.73 -20.31
N GLY A 37 -1.35 10.36 -21.30
CA GLY A 37 -0.62 11.10 -22.31
C GLY A 37 0.07 12.33 -21.76
N GLN A 38 1.06 12.81 -22.52
CA GLN A 38 1.86 13.98 -22.23
C GLN A 38 1.04 15.14 -21.64
N SER A 39 1.46 15.66 -20.49
CA SER A 39 0.90 16.88 -19.91
C SER A 39 -0.63 16.86 -19.75
N ALA A 40 -1.23 15.66 -19.56
CA ALA A 40 -2.68 15.49 -19.46
C ALA A 40 -3.33 16.39 -18.41
N PHE A 41 -2.64 16.70 -17.31
CA PHE A 41 -3.11 17.57 -16.23
C PHE A 41 -2.19 18.78 -16.01
N HIS A 42 -1.37 19.15 -17.01
CA HIS A 42 -0.45 20.28 -16.89
C HIS A 42 -1.20 21.58 -16.55
N GLY A 43 -0.66 22.37 -15.61
CA GLY A 43 -1.25 23.66 -15.22
C GLY A 43 -2.51 23.57 -14.36
N CYS A 44 -2.86 22.39 -13.83
CA CYS A 44 -3.98 22.26 -12.88
C CYS A 44 -3.58 22.80 -11.49
N SER A 45 -3.59 24.11 -11.35
CA SER A 45 -3.08 24.84 -10.17
C SER A 45 -3.82 24.59 -8.85
N SER A 46 -5.02 24.00 -8.89
CA SER A 46 -5.76 23.58 -7.67
C SER A 46 -5.69 22.07 -7.41
N LEU A 47 -5.00 21.28 -8.25
CA LEU A 47 -5.02 19.82 -8.16
C LEU A 47 -4.14 19.36 -7.00
N SER A 48 -4.77 19.13 -5.85
CA SER A 48 -4.09 18.69 -4.62
C SER A 48 -4.13 17.18 -4.41
N GLU A 49 -4.96 16.45 -5.17
CA GLU A 49 -5.14 15.01 -4.99
C GLU A 49 -5.26 14.26 -6.31
N ALA A 50 -4.46 13.19 -6.46
CA ALA A 50 -4.57 12.23 -7.56
C ALA A 50 -4.67 10.80 -6.99
N ILE A 51 -5.74 10.09 -7.35
CA ILE A 51 -6.05 8.75 -6.83
C ILE A 51 -6.02 7.73 -7.97
N PHE A 52 -5.15 6.74 -7.89
CA PHE A 52 -5.07 5.61 -8.82
C PHE A 52 -5.80 4.39 -8.25
N ARG A 53 -6.80 3.88 -8.96
CA ARG A 53 -7.53 2.66 -8.57
C ARG A 53 -6.83 1.37 -9.01
N GLY A 54 -5.84 1.45 -9.92
CA GLY A 54 -5.09 0.31 -10.47
C GLY A 54 -3.95 -0.23 -9.60
N GLY A 55 -4.11 -0.24 -8.27
CA GLY A 55 -3.01 -0.63 -7.36
C GLY A 55 -2.52 -2.07 -7.56
N GLU A 56 -3.36 -2.99 -8.01
CA GLU A 56 -2.97 -4.36 -8.38
C GLU A 56 -1.94 -4.42 -9.52
N ARG A 57 -1.85 -3.37 -10.34
CA ARG A 57 -0.86 -3.28 -11.42
C ARG A 57 0.35 -2.49 -10.99
N LEU A 58 0.13 -1.38 -10.29
CA LEU A 58 1.16 -0.42 -9.90
C LEU A 58 2.02 -0.85 -8.71
N LEU A 59 1.54 -1.80 -7.91
CA LEU A 59 2.24 -2.27 -6.72
C LEU A 59 2.84 -3.66 -6.93
N GLU A 60 3.93 -3.93 -6.23
CA GLU A 60 4.67 -5.19 -6.31
C GLU A 60 3.83 -6.36 -5.78
N GLN A 61 3.38 -7.24 -6.66
CA GLN A 61 2.57 -8.40 -6.28
C GLN A 61 3.32 -9.37 -5.35
N GLU A 62 4.63 -9.51 -5.54
CA GLU A 62 5.49 -10.31 -4.67
C GLU A 62 5.48 -9.78 -3.23
N PHE A 63 5.29 -8.47 -3.00
CA PHE A 63 5.16 -7.90 -1.66
C PHE A 63 3.93 -8.46 -0.92
N PHE A 64 2.82 -8.63 -1.65
CA PHE A 64 1.57 -9.18 -1.11
C PHE A 64 1.56 -10.73 -1.09
N ALA A 65 2.23 -11.38 -2.05
CA ALA A 65 2.25 -12.84 -2.20
C ALA A 65 3.28 -13.56 -1.32
N ARG A 66 4.50 -13.02 -1.22
CA ARG A 66 5.58 -13.60 -0.39
C ARG A 66 5.56 -13.09 1.04
N GLY A 67 4.34 -12.89 1.54
CA GLY A 67 3.98 -12.63 2.93
C GLY A 67 5.10 -12.10 3.80
N LEU A 68 5.15 -10.79 4.02
CA LEU A 68 5.69 -10.30 5.28
C LEU A 68 7.20 -10.57 5.56
N PHE A 69 7.99 -11.08 4.59
CA PHE A 69 9.38 -11.52 4.84
C PHE A 69 10.47 -10.51 4.43
N SER A 70 10.14 -9.48 3.64
CA SER A 70 11.13 -8.51 3.16
C SER A 70 10.77 -7.10 3.61
N ARG A 71 11.40 -6.64 4.69
CA ARG A 71 11.32 -5.25 5.17
C ARG A 71 12.07 -4.25 4.27
N GLU A 72 12.77 -4.75 3.25
CA GLU A 72 13.71 -3.99 2.42
C GLU A 72 13.25 -3.84 0.97
N ARG A 73 12.09 -4.40 0.59
CA ARG A 73 11.57 -4.29 -0.78
C ARG A 73 10.55 -3.15 -0.88
N GLY A 74 10.71 -2.33 -1.93
CA GLY A 74 9.76 -1.27 -2.30
C GLY A 74 8.37 -1.84 -2.61
N LEU A 75 7.33 -1.12 -2.20
CA LEU A 75 5.93 -1.46 -2.50
C LEU A 75 5.54 -1.06 -3.93
N LEU A 76 6.13 0.01 -4.44
CA LEU A 76 5.83 0.59 -5.75
C LEU A 76 6.61 -0.15 -6.85
N ASN A 77 5.91 -0.61 -7.89
CA ASN A 77 6.56 -1.13 -9.09
C ASN A 77 6.93 0.05 -10.00
N GLN A 78 8.15 0.54 -9.85
CA GLN A 78 8.61 1.76 -10.55
C GLN A 78 8.46 1.62 -12.07
N GLY A 79 8.90 0.51 -12.67
CA GLY A 79 8.83 0.33 -14.12
C GLY A 79 7.40 0.36 -14.67
N LYS A 80 6.43 -0.22 -13.97
CA LYS A 80 5.01 -0.15 -14.39
C LYS A 80 4.41 1.22 -14.16
N LEU A 81 4.80 1.91 -13.08
CA LEU A 81 4.33 3.24 -12.80
C LEU A 81 4.87 4.22 -13.86
N ASP A 82 6.16 4.15 -14.16
CA ASP A 82 6.81 5.00 -15.15
C ASP A 82 6.17 4.81 -16.52
N ASN A 83 5.87 3.57 -16.93
CA ASN A 83 5.16 3.31 -18.18
C ASN A 83 3.75 3.95 -18.27
N ILE A 84 3.10 4.26 -17.14
CA ILE A 84 1.80 4.95 -17.14
C ILE A 84 1.99 6.47 -17.10
N LEU A 85 3.07 6.95 -16.48
CA LEU A 85 3.32 8.37 -16.22
C LEU A 85 4.22 9.06 -17.24
N TYR A 86 5.04 8.33 -17.98
CA TYR A 86 5.92 8.89 -19.00
C TYR A 86 5.69 8.14 -20.31
N ASP A 87 5.43 8.91 -21.36
CA ASP A 87 5.51 8.45 -22.73
C ASP A 87 6.97 8.50 -23.23
N GLU A 88 7.18 8.14 -24.50
CA GLU A 88 8.51 8.20 -25.13
C GLU A 88 9.11 9.61 -25.13
N ASP A 89 8.27 10.65 -24.95
CA ASP A 89 8.65 12.06 -24.91
C ASP A 89 8.94 12.57 -23.47
N GLY A 90 8.87 11.70 -22.45
CA GLY A 90 9.28 12.00 -21.07
C GLY A 90 8.41 13.00 -20.30
N GLY A 91 7.22 13.32 -20.81
CA GLY A 91 6.38 14.38 -20.25
C GLY A 91 5.55 13.94 -19.04
N PHE A 92 5.93 14.38 -17.82
CA PHE A 92 5.15 14.09 -16.61
C PHE A 92 3.74 14.73 -16.64
N PRO A 93 2.64 13.97 -16.45
CA PRO A 93 1.27 14.45 -16.69
C PRO A 93 0.80 15.51 -15.70
N PHE A 94 1.42 15.61 -14.52
CA PHE A 94 1.02 16.55 -13.46
C PHE A 94 2.02 17.70 -13.25
N ARG A 95 2.70 18.14 -14.31
CA ARG A 95 3.55 19.35 -14.26
C ARG A 95 2.74 20.57 -13.83
N GLU A 96 3.35 21.45 -13.03
CA GLU A 96 2.72 22.66 -12.47
C GLU A 96 1.46 22.42 -11.62
N CYS A 97 1.22 21.19 -11.16
CA CYS A 97 0.19 20.88 -10.17
C CYS A 97 0.75 20.97 -8.74
N PRO A 98 0.00 21.45 -7.74
CA PRO A 98 0.45 21.51 -6.34
C PRO A 98 0.41 20.14 -5.62
N LEU A 99 0.51 19.02 -6.36
CA LEU A 99 0.52 17.68 -5.78
C LEU A 99 1.76 17.46 -4.91
N SER A 100 1.56 16.98 -3.69
CA SER A 100 2.63 16.56 -2.76
C SER A 100 2.80 15.03 -2.71
N ALA A 101 1.73 14.28 -2.98
CA ALA A 101 1.73 12.83 -3.00
C ALA A 101 0.65 12.31 -3.96
N VAL A 102 0.88 11.12 -4.50
CA VAL A 102 -0.09 10.36 -5.27
C VAL A 102 -0.64 9.24 -4.41
N LYS A 103 -1.96 9.06 -4.42
CA LYS A 103 -2.64 8.01 -3.66
C LYS A 103 -2.93 6.82 -4.57
N ILE A 104 -2.57 5.61 -4.15
CA ILE A 104 -2.85 4.37 -4.88
C ILE A 104 -3.73 3.48 -4.01
N SER A 105 -4.81 2.96 -4.58
CA SER A 105 -5.73 2.09 -3.86
C SER A 105 -5.12 0.71 -3.60
N ILE A 106 -5.17 0.28 -2.34
CA ILE A 106 -4.76 -1.06 -1.89
C ILE A 106 -5.95 -1.91 -1.44
N SER A 107 -7.18 -1.47 -1.74
CA SER A 107 -8.42 -2.14 -1.33
C SER A 107 -8.47 -3.60 -1.77
N TRP A 108 -7.96 -3.93 -2.95
CA TRP A 108 -7.92 -5.32 -3.45
C TRP A 108 -7.17 -6.28 -2.51
N ALA A 109 -6.11 -5.81 -1.83
CA ALA A 109 -5.31 -6.62 -0.92
C ALA A 109 -5.86 -6.66 0.51
N VAL A 110 -6.64 -5.64 0.90
CA VAL A 110 -7.07 -5.41 2.28
C VAL A 110 -8.55 -5.74 2.47
N SER A 111 -9.43 -5.24 1.59
CA SER A 111 -10.89 -5.33 1.75
C SER A 111 -11.41 -6.76 1.70
N GLU A 112 -10.87 -7.63 0.83
CA GLU A 112 -11.29 -9.03 0.78
C GLU A 112 -10.94 -9.78 2.09
N ARG A 113 -9.78 -9.48 2.67
CA ARG A 113 -9.34 -10.07 3.93
C ARG A 113 -10.12 -9.50 5.11
N MET A 114 -10.33 -8.19 5.15
CA MET A 114 -11.20 -7.54 6.13
C MET A 114 -12.65 -8.04 6.06
N ALA A 115 -13.16 -8.45 4.89
CA ALA A 115 -14.50 -9.03 4.79
C ALA A 115 -14.66 -10.31 5.60
N ARG A 116 -13.58 -11.11 5.75
CA ARG A 116 -13.55 -12.41 6.45
C ARG A 116 -13.49 -12.28 7.97
N LEU A 117 -13.08 -11.11 8.48
CA LEU A 117 -12.93 -10.85 9.91
C LEU A 117 -14.28 -10.60 10.60
N THR A 118 -14.34 -10.81 11.92
CA THR A 118 -15.44 -10.31 12.76
C THR A 118 -15.51 -8.78 12.80
N SER A 119 -16.67 -8.22 13.17
CA SER A 119 -16.86 -6.77 13.27
C SER A 119 -15.89 -6.08 14.24
N GLU A 120 -15.55 -6.72 15.36
CA GLU A 120 -14.60 -6.20 16.34
C GLU A 120 -13.17 -6.11 15.75
N CYS A 121 -12.72 -7.16 15.06
CA CYS A 121 -11.41 -7.19 14.42
C CYS A 121 -11.33 -6.18 13.27
N LYS A 122 -12.42 -5.95 12.51
CA LYS A 122 -12.47 -4.91 11.46
C LYS A 122 -12.22 -3.53 12.06
N VAL A 123 -12.92 -3.17 13.14
CA VAL A 123 -12.74 -1.87 13.80
C VAL A 123 -11.30 -1.67 14.25
N SER A 124 -10.68 -2.70 14.83
CA SER A 124 -9.26 -2.63 15.24
C SER A 124 -8.31 -2.37 14.06
N VAL A 125 -8.53 -3.04 12.93
CA VAL A 125 -7.74 -2.82 11.70
C VAL A 125 -7.96 -1.42 11.14
N GLU A 126 -9.20 -0.95 11.08
CA GLU A 126 -9.53 0.40 10.59
C GLU A 126 -8.93 1.50 11.47
N GLU A 127 -9.01 1.35 12.79
CA GLU A 127 -8.35 2.26 13.74
C GLU A 127 -6.83 2.27 13.51
N ARG A 128 -6.23 1.11 13.24
CA ARG A 128 -4.80 1.06 12.94
C ARG A 128 -4.46 1.79 11.64
N ILE A 129 -5.26 1.58 10.58
CA ILE A 129 -5.10 2.29 9.30
C ILE A 129 -5.16 3.80 9.50
N ARG A 130 -6.14 4.31 10.25
CA ARG A 130 -6.31 5.75 10.52
C ARG A 130 -5.15 6.38 11.29
N ASN A 131 -4.38 5.59 12.04
CA ASN A 131 -3.24 6.04 12.82
C ASN A 131 -1.90 5.97 12.06
N LEU A 132 -1.88 5.43 10.84
CA LEU A 132 -0.67 5.31 10.04
C LEU A 132 -0.52 6.50 9.08
N PRO A 133 0.68 7.11 8.98
CA PRO A 133 0.86 8.40 8.31
C PRO A 133 0.75 8.34 6.77
N CYS A 134 0.93 7.16 6.17
CA CYS A 134 0.93 6.98 4.72
C CYS A 134 -0.32 6.27 4.20
N LEU A 135 -1.29 6.00 5.07
CA LEU A 135 -2.53 5.31 4.71
C LEU A 135 -3.75 6.17 5.01
N GLU A 136 -4.77 6.00 4.19
CA GLU A 136 -6.05 6.67 4.37
C GLU A 136 -7.19 5.68 4.15
N LEU A 137 -8.15 5.70 5.07
CA LEU A 137 -9.38 4.93 4.97
C LEU A 137 -10.51 5.87 4.54
N MET A 138 -11.02 5.67 3.34
CA MET A 138 -12.15 6.40 2.80
C MET A 138 -13.48 5.93 3.42
N GLN A 139 -14.50 6.78 3.36
CA GLN A 139 -15.83 6.49 3.90
C GLN A 139 -16.52 5.30 3.21
N ASP A 140 -16.14 5.00 1.96
CA ASP A 140 -16.64 3.86 1.18
C ASP A 140 -15.91 2.53 1.52
N GLY A 141 -15.00 2.56 2.50
CA GLY A 141 -14.20 1.40 2.92
C GLY A 141 -12.96 1.15 2.06
N ASN A 142 -12.67 2.03 1.10
CA ASN A 142 -11.44 1.93 0.33
C ASN A 142 -10.23 2.37 1.14
N VAL A 143 -9.13 1.65 0.96
CA VAL A 143 -7.85 1.98 1.59
C VAL A 143 -6.91 2.52 0.51
N LEU A 144 -6.36 3.70 0.77
CA LEU A 144 -5.40 4.37 -0.11
C LEU A 144 -4.03 4.41 0.56
N ALA A 145 -2.99 4.16 -0.22
CA ALA A 145 -1.59 4.33 0.16
C ALA A 145 -1.03 5.58 -0.52
N GLY A 146 -0.48 6.51 0.25
CA GLY A 146 0.09 7.76 -0.25
C GLY A 146 1.58 7.64 -0.53
N PHE A 147 1.98 7.97 -1.76
CA PHE A 147 3.38 7.96 -2.22
C PHE A 147 3.82 9.40 -2.50
N PRO A 148 4.82 9.92 -1.77
CA PRO A 148 5.34 11.27 -1.99
C PRO A 148 5.81 11.50 -3.43
N LEU A 149 5.50 12.68 -3.97
CA LEU A 149 6.02 13.16 -5.24
C LEU A 149 7.29 13.99 -4.96
N VAL A 150 8.42 13.53 -5.48
CA VAL A 150 9.71 14.23 -5.37
C VAL A 150 9.97 14.95 -6.68
N ARG A 151 10.17 16.27 -6.61
CA ARG A 151 10.57 17.08 -7.76
C ARG A 151 12.08 17.31 -7.69
N ARG A 152 12.82 16.88 -8.70
CA ARG A 152 14.23 17.25 -8.84
C ARG A 152 14.28 18.67 -9.38
N GLU A 153 14.87 19.60 -8.64
CA GLU A 153 15.19 20.92 -9.19
C GLU A 153 16.29 20.72 -10.26
N PRO A 154 16.18 21.33 -11.45
CA PRO A 154 17.22 21.22 -12.46
C PRO A 154 18.54 21.72 -11.87
N ASP A 155 19.59 20.92 -12.02
CA ASP A 155 20.93 21.31 -11.58
C ASP A 155 21.29 22.62 -12.32
N ASN A 156 21.66 23.68 -11.59
CA ASN A 156 21.89 25.05 -12.09
C ASN A 156 23.09 25.21 -13.07
N GLU A 157 23.45 24.20 -13.85
CA GLU A 157 24.68 24.18 -14.68
C GLU A 157 24.47 23.86 -16.17
N ALA A 158 23.31 24.17 -16.76
CA ALA A 158 23.15 24.15 -18.22
C ALA A 158 22.57 25.47 -18.73
N GLU A 159 23.43 26.49 -18.87
CA GLU A 159 23.25 27.48 -19.93
C GLU A 159 23.67 26.80 -21.23
N ASP A 160 22.73 26.53 -22.14
CA ASP A 160 22.86 26.64 -23.61
C ASP A 160 21.73 25.90 -24.34
N ASP A 161 20.78 26.67 -24.89
CA ASP A 161 20.05 26.47 -26.17
C ASP A 161 19.63 25.06 -26.63
N PHE A 162 18.91 24.30 -25.79
CA PHE A 162 18.00 23.26 -26.27
C PHE A 162 16.75 23.18 -25.38
N ASP A 163 15.58 23.00 -25.98
CA ASP A 163 14.27 23.06 -25.32
C ASP A 163 14.25 22.29 -23.98
N GLY A 164 13.99 23.02 -22.89
CA GLY A 164 14.20 22.63 -21.50
C GLY A 164 14.04 21.14 -21.16
N GLU A 165 15.14 20.51 -20.76
CA GLU A 165 15.09 19.31 -19.92
C GLU A 165 14.59 19.72 -18.52
N ASP A 166 13.28 19.89 -18.44
CA ASP A 166 12.52 20.16 -17.22
C ASP A 166 12.79 19.05 -16.20
N GLY A 167 13.25 19.45 -15.01
CA GLY A 167 13.65 18.54 -13.93
C GLY A 167 12.70 17.36 -13.71
N ASP A 168 13.26 16.16 -13.72
CA ASP A 168 12.50 14.94 -13.58
C ASP A 168 11.75 14.92 -12.23
N SER A 169 10.42 14.92 -12.30
CA SER A 169 9.57 14.64 -11.14
C SER A 169 9.36 13.15 -11.07
N PHE A 170 9.60 12.50 -9.93
CA PHE A 170 9.39 11.06 -9.75
C PHE A 170 8.53 10.79 -8.51
N ILE A 171 7.75 9.70 -8.56
CA ILE A 171 7.04 9.18 -7.39
C ILE A 171 7.89 8.08 -6.79
N GLN A 172 8.18 8.17 -5.48
CA GLN A 172 8.98 7.17 -4.78
C GLN A 172 8.36 6.83 -3.43
N ASP A 173 8.49 5.57 -3.00
CA ASP A 173 8.24 5.19 -1.61
C ASP A 173 9.45 5.60 -0.74
N THR A 174 9.48 6.86 -0.32
CA THR A 174 10.57 7.44 0.47
C THR A 174 10.85 6.59 1.72
N ASN A 175 12.04 6.00 1.78
CA ASN A 175 12.51 5.17 2.91
C ASN A 175 11.55 4.03 3.29
N LEU A 176 10.79 3.50 2.31
CA LEU A 176 9.85 2.39 2.50
C LEU A 176 8.75 2.70 3.54
N ALA A 177 8.44 3.97 3.80
CA ALA A 177 7.47 4.36 4.82
C ALA A 177 6.05 3.85 4.50
N THR A 178 5.68 3.90 3.22
CA THR A 178 4.39 3.40 2.74
C THR A 178 4.36 1.89 2.80
N ALA A 179 5.42 1.22 2.33
CA ALA A 179 5.57 -0.23 2.45
C ALA A 179 5.45 -0.70 3.91
N ARG A 180 6.12 -0.04 4.86
CA ARG A 180 6.03 -0.37 6.30
C ARG A 180 4.62 -0.20 6.85
N SER A 181 3.93 0.87 6.47
CA SER A 181 2.54 1.10 6.90
C SER A 181 1.60 0.02 6.37
N VAL A 182 1.69 -0.31 5.07
CA VAL A 182 0.89 -1.40 4.47
C VAL A 182 1.22 -2.74 5.12
N TYR A 183 2.51 -3.00 5.35
CA TYR A 183 2.98 -4.21 6.01
C TYR A 183 2.35 -4.39 7.39
N GLU A 184 2.37 -3.36 8.24
CA GLU A 184 1.76 -3.43 9.57
C GLU A 184 0.27 -3.78 9.53
N VAL A 185 -0.47 -3.21 8.58
CA VAL A 185 -1.91 -3.51 8.39
C VAL A 185 -2.11 -4.96 7.95
N LEU A 186 -1.34 -5.43 6.97
CA LEU A 186 -1.42 -6.81 6.50
C LEU A 186 -1.05 -7.83 7.59
N GLN A 187 -0.11 -7.49 8.47
CA GLN A 187 0.23 -8.31 9.63
C GLN A 187 -0.92 -8.36 10.63
N LEU A 188 -1.51 -7.21 10.96
CA LEU A 188 -2.62 -7.15 11.90
C LEU A 188 -3.82 -7.96 11.38
N ILE A 189 -4.13 -7.85 10.09
CA ILE A 189 -5.16 -8.67 9.45
C ILE A 189 -4.81 -10.17 9.54
N ALA A 190 -3.58 -10.56 9.22
CA ALA A 190 -3.14 -11.96 9.32
C ALA A 190 -3.25 -12.50 10.75
N PHE A 191 -2.95 -11.68 11.76
CA PHE A 191 -3.11 -12.03 13.16
C PHE A 191 -4.57 -12.30 13.52
N HIS A 192 -5.50 -11.44 13.08
CA HIS A 192 -6.92 -11.63 13.33
C HIS A 192 -7.48 -12.84 12.58
N GLU A 193 -7.07 -13.05 11.32
CA GLU A 193 -7.42 -14.25 10.55
C GLU A 193 -6.92 -15.53 11.25
N LEU A 194 -5.71 -15.54 11.79
CA LEU A 194 -5.20 -16.68 12.58
C LEU A 194 -6.00 -16.90 13.85
N LYS A 195 -6.31 -15.82 14.60
CA LYS A 195 -7.08 -15.88 15.84
C LYS A 195 -8.46 -16.49 15.63
N GLU A 196 -9.07 -16.20 14.48
CA GLU A 196 -10.39 -16.71 14.09
C GLU A 196 -10.33 -18.06 13.37
N SER A 197 -9.17 -18.45 12.83
CA SER A 197 -8.98 -19.75 12.19
C SER A 197 -8.96 -20.88 13.22
N SER A 198 -9.74 -21.93 12.96
CA SER A 198 -9.85 -23.13 13.79
C SER A 198 -8.50 -23.82 14.04
N ILE A 199 -7.43 -23.47 13.33
CA ILE A 199 -6.07 -23.99 13.52
C ILE A 199 -5.55 -23.79 14.95
N LEU A 200 -5.78 -22.64 15.59
CA LEU A 200 -5.38 -22.43 16.99
C LEU A 200 -6.23 -23.25 17.97
N ILE A 201 -7.53 -23.42 17.65
CA ILE A 201 -8.46 -24.25 18.42
C ILE A 201 -8.12 -25.73 18.26
N GLU A 202 -7.84 -26.20 17.04
CA GLU A 202 -7.44 -27.57 16.74
C GLU A 202 -6.05 -27.89 17.28
N LEU A 203 -5.07 -26.97 17.22
CA LEU A 203 -3.78 -27.11 17.92
C LEU A 203 -3.97 -27.20 19.44
N ALA A 204 -4.89 -26.40 20.01
CA ALA A 204 -5.23 -26.48 21.43
C ALA A 204 -5.95 -27.79 21.79
N VAL A 205 -6.85 -28.29 20.93
CA VAL A 205 -7.55 -29.58 21.10
C VAL A 205 -6.61 -30.77 20.90
N TRP A 206 -5.69 -30.70 19.94
CA TRP A 206 -4.64 -31.72 19.71
C TRP A 206 -3.71 -31.81 20.92
N LYS A 207 -3.32 -30.66 21.48
CA LYS A 207 -2.60 -30.58 22.77
C LYS A 207 -3.40 -31.18 23.92
N SER A 208 -4.73 -31.01 23.95
CA SER A 208 -5.60 -31.64 24.95
C SER A 208 -5.68 -33.16 24.80
N LYS A 209 -5.62 -33.71 23.59
CA LYS A 209 -5.62 -35.16 23.36
C LYS A 209 -4.30 -35.83 23.76
N ILE A 210 -3.16 -35.15 23.62
CA ILE A 210 -1.86 -35.63 24.14
C ILE A 210 -1.87 -35.75 25.68
N ASN A 211 -2.72 -34.96 26.34
CA ASN A 211 -2.83 -34.92 27.81
C ASN A 211 -3.69 -36.04 28.44
N VAL A 212 -4.33 -36.90 27.64
CA VAL A 212 -5.16 -38.00 28.19
C VAL A 212 -4.32 -39.25 28.50
N ASP A 213 -3.12 -39.40 27.91
CA ASP A 213 -2.27 -40.59 28.08
C ASP A 213 -1.15 -40.44 29.12
N ARG A 214 -1.08 -39.33 29.88
CA ARG A 214 -0.18 -39.22 31.03
C ARG A 214 -0.87 -38.65 32.26
N ALA A 215 -1.30 -39.56 33.12
CA ALA A 215 -1.59 -39.28 34.50
C ALA A 215 -0.40 -38.55 35.17
N GLY A 216 -0.69 -37.42 35.83
CA GLY A 216 0.13 -36.85 36.89
C GLY A 216 1.28 -35.94 36.46
N ALA A 217 0.98 -34.67 36.23
CA ALA A 217 1.78 -33.48 36.60
C ALA A 217 1.27 -32.26 35.80
N ASP A 218 1.31 -31.08 36.43
CA ASP A 218 1.07 -29.75 35.83
C ASP A 218 1.72 -29.59 34.44
N CYS A 219 1.00 -29.97 33.40
CA CYS A 219 1.49 -29.90 32.03
C CYS A 219 0.96 -28.63 31.37
N ARG A 220 1.49 -27.48 31.79
CA ARG A 220 1.55 -26.29 30.92
C ARG A 220 2.59 -26.55 29.83
N VAL A 221 2.27 -27.43 28.86
CA VAL A 221 3.17 -27.67 27.73
C VAL A 221 3.13 -26.43 26.83
N ALA A 222 4.19 -25.63 26.82
CA ALA A 222 4.34 -24.54 25.87
C ALA A 222 4.22 -25.10 24.44
N ILE A 223 3.66 -24.32 23.51
CA ILE A 223 3.68 -24.68 22.08
C ILE A 223 5.14 -25.00 21.73
N PRO A 224 5.44 -26.16 21.11
CA PRO A 224 6.81 -26.51 20.74
C PRO A 224 7.41 -25.34 19.96
N GLY A 225 8.58 -24.87 20.38
CA GLY A 225 9.27 -23.73 19.76
C GLY A 225 9.21 -23.73 18.22
N PRO A 226 9.40 -24.87 17.53
CA PRO A 226 9.30 -24.94 16.08
C PRO A 226 7.91 -24.63 15.51
N ALA A 227 6.82 -25.10 16.13
CA ALA A 227 5.46 -24.81 15.66
C ALA A 227 5.06 -23.36 15.93
N LYS A 228 5.49 -22.81 17.06
CA LYS A 228 5.34 -21.38 17.38
C LYS A 228 6.14 -20.52 16.40
N SER A 229 7.39 -20.91 16.12
CA SER A 229 8.25 -20.27 15.13
C SER A 229 7.66 -20.36 13.74
N LEU A 230 7.13 -21.50 13.30
CA LEU A 230 6.52 -21.66 11.98
C LEU A 230 5.23 -20.83 11.81
N ILE A 231 4.41 -20.69 12.85
CA ILE A 231 3.21 -19.82 12.83
C ILE A 231 3.64 -18.34 12.88
N MET A 232 4.65 -18.00 13.69
CA MET A 232 5.25 -16.67 13.72
C MET A 232 5.95 -16.31 12.41
N GLU A 233 6.55 -17.29 11.74
CA GLU A 233 7.21 -17.18 10.43
C GLU A 233 6.16 -17.01 9.35
N TYR A 234 5.16 -17.89 9.28
CA TYR A 234 4.02 -17.81 8.35
C TYR A 234 3.27 -16.46 8.41
N CYS A 235 3.27 -15.78 9.55
CA CYS A 235 2.63 -14.48 9.73
C CYS A 235 3.60 -13.30 9.97
N GLY A 236 4.90 -13.48 9.69
CA GLY A 236 5.89 -12.39 9.76
C GLY A 236 6.14 -11.80 11.16
N PHE A 237 5.71 -12.45 12.23
CA PHE A 237 5.85 -12.00 13.62
C PHE A 237 7.22 -12.29 14.26
N THR A 238 8.19 -12.83 13.51
CA THR A 238 9.51 -13.25 14.03
C THR A 238 10.30 -12.12 14.73
N GLY A 239 9.95 -10.85 14.49
CA GLY A 239 10.51 -9.68 15.18
C GLY A 239 9.54 -8.83 16.02
N PHE A 240 8.25 -9.19 16.08
CA PHE A 240 7.22 -8.37 16.75
C PHE A 240 7.04 -8.74 18.23
N LEU A 241 7.22 -10.00 18.59
CA LEU A 241 7.13 -10.49 19.95
C LEU A 241 8.53 -10.66 20.56
N ARG A 242 9.26 -9.55 20.77
CA ARG A 242 10.36 -9.60 21.75
C ARG A 242 9.74 -9.94 23.10
N PRO A 243 10.26 -10.94 23.84
CA PRO A 243 9.85 -11.13 25.22
C PRO A 243 10.08 -9.81 25.96
N ALA A 244 9.07 -9.31 26.68
CA ALA A 244 9.34 -8.39 27.76
C ALA A 244 10.30 -9.15 28.69
N MET A 245 11.57 -8.78 28.68
CA MET A 245 12.54 -9.31 29.63
C MET A 245 11.97 -8.99 31.02
N GLU A 246 11.57 -10.04 31.74
CA GLU A 246 11.28 -9.98 33.16
C GLU A 246 12.51 -9.38 33.83
N GLY A 247 12.35 -8.15 34.33
CA GLY A 247 13.32 -7.57 35.24
C GLY A 247 13.29 -8.37 36.54
N ALA A 248 14.42 -9.02 36.84
CA ALA A 248 14.80 -9.45 38.16
C ALA A 248 15.31 -8.26 38.99
#